data_AF-A0A538NTR0-F1
#
_entry.id   AF-A0A538NTR0-F1
#
_cell.length_a   1.000
_cell.length_b   1.000
_cell.length_c   1.000
_cell.angle_alpha   90.00
_cell.angle_beta   90.00
_cell.angle_gamma   90.00
#
_symmetry.space_group_name_H-M   'P 1'
#
loop_
_entity.id
_entity.type
_entity.pdbx_description
1 polymer ?
#
loop_
_entity_poly.entity_id
_entity_poly.type
_entity_poly.pdbx_seq_one_letter_code
_entity_poly.pdbx_strand_id
1 'polypeptide(L)'
;MKTKDLGNQIAATYKMLRLGLAVMAFAFPPLLWIGGHFLAGLPLAGSMSAYYHAGDPLHPGQGVMRNEFVGILFAVGVLLFAYQGYSRFEDYALNLAGVVALGIALFPMKWPTQPNDSSFSLHGTCAISFFVCIAYVCICRAGDTLPLIHDDATRKRYLRTYQFLGFAMVLCPVFAWVLISRMPFHKSAIFFVELAGIYVFATYWVIKSHEASKTNVDKKATLGKLRVKPHGLSDVLRTLPVTLVGDQQAGQ
;
A
#
# COMPACT_ATOMS: atom_id res chain seq x y z
N MET A 1 -33.25 -12.57 2.90
CA MET A 1 -31.97 -12.52 3.65
C MET A 1 -32.13 -11.55 4.80
N LYS A 2 -31.77 -11.91 6.05
CA LYS A 2 -31.96 -11.00 7.20
C LYS A 2 -30.90 -9.89 7.16
N THR A 3 -31.22 -8.70 7.68
CA THR A 3 -30.29 -7.55 7.72
C THR A 3 -28.96 -7.85 8.43
N LYS A 4 -28.99 -8.71 9.46
CA LYS A 4 -27.77 -9.18 10.16
C LYS A 4 -26.83 -10.00 9.25
N ASP A 5 -27.38 -10.75 8.29
CA ASP A 5 -26.58 -11.57 7.37
C ASP A 5 -25.87 -10.69 6.34
N LEU A 6 -26.55 -9.64 5.84
CA LEU A 6 -26.00 -8.68 4.88
C LEU A 6 -24.84 -7.87 5.47
N GLY A 7 -24.98 -7.33 6.68
CA GLY A 7 -23.91 -6.56 7.33
C GLY A 7 -22.64 -7.39 7.58
N ASN A 8 -22.79 -8.67 7.90
CA ASN A 8 -21.66 -9.58 8.04
C ASN A 8 -20.95 -9.82 6.70
N GLN A 9 -21.71 -9.99 5.62
CA GLN A 9 -21.13 -10.17 4.27
C GLN A 9 -20.36 -8.93 3.82
N ILE A 10 -20.91 -7.72 4.00
CA ILE A 10 -20.21 -6.47 3.65
C ILE A 10 -18.92 -6.32 4.46
N ALA A 11 -18.97 -6.57 5.77
CA ALA A 11 -17.78 -6.54 6.62
C ALA A 11 -16.71 -7.58 6.19
N ALA A 12 -17.14 -8.78 5.80
CA ALA A 12 -16.24 -9.79 5.27
C ALA A 12 -15.60 -9.34 3.94
N THR A 13 -16.37 -8.74 3.02
CA THR A 13 -15.83 -8.18 1.77
C THR A 13 -14.77 -7.13 2.05
N TYR A 14 -15.02 -6.19 2.97
CA TYR A 14 -14.04 -5.17 3.36
C TYR A 14 -12.75 -5.77 3.93
N LYS A 15 -12.87 -6.81 4.76
CA LYS A 15 -11.71 -7.56 5.25
C LYS A 15 -10.94 -8.24 4.10
N MET A 16 -11.65 -8.82 3.14
CA MET A 16 -11.06 -9.48 1.97
C MET A 16 -10.37 -8.49 1.03
N LEU A 17 -10.87 -7.27 0.87
CA LEU A 17 -10.17 -6.22 0.11
C LEU A 17 -8.78 -5.95 0.71
N ARG A 18 -8.71 -5.73 2.03
CA ARG A 18 -7.45 -5.49 2.74
C ARG A 18 -6.51 -6.68 2.68
N LEU A 19 -7.02 -7.90 2.89
CA LEU A 19 -6.20 -9.10 2.80
C LEU A 19 -5.76 -9.40 1.36
N GLY A 20 -6.57 -9.09 0.36
CA GLY A 20 -6.20 -9.17 -1.05
C GLY A 20 -5.02 -8.27 -1.39
N LEU A 21 -5.03 -7.02 -0.91
CA LEU A 21 -3.89 -6.10 -1.03
C LEU A 21 -2.62 -6.69 -0.40
N ALA A 22 -2.72 -7.25 0.81
CA ALA A 22 -1.60 -7.89 1.49
C ALA A 22 -1.06 -9.10 0.72
N VAL A 23 -1.94 -10.00 0.28
CA VAL A 23 -1.56 -11.23 -0.43
C VAL A 23 -0.88 -10.89 -1.76
N MET A 24 -1.46 -9.99 -2.56
CA MET A 24 -0.85 -9.59 -3.83
C MET A 24 0.51 -8.93 -3.62
N ALA A 25 0.64 -8.05 -2.61
CA ALA A 25 1.91 -7.39 -2.32
C ALA A 25 3.00 -8.36 -1.81
N PHE A 26 2.66 -9.32 -0.94
CA PHE A 26 3.63 -10.35 -0.54
C PHE A 26 4.01 -11.28 -1.69
N ALA A 27 3.05 -11.63 -2.55
CA ALA A 27 3.29 -12.48 -3.71
C ALA A 27 4.11 -11.78 -4.79
N PHE A 28 4.05 -10.45 -4.87
CA PHE A 28 4.60 -9.70 -6.00
C PHE A 28 6.11 -9.89 -6.22
N PRO A 29 7.00 -9.64 -5.24
CA PRO A 29 8.44 -9.86 -5.42
C PRO A 29 8.85 -11.31 -5.77
N PRO A 30 8.40 -12.36 -5.04
CA PRO A 30 8.78 -13.73 -5.36
C PRO A 30 8.19 -14.17 -6.70
N LEU A 31 6.98 -13.72 -7.06
CA LEU A 31 6.38 -14.06 -8.35
C LEU A 31 7.23 -13.53 -9.51
N LEU A 32 7.68 -12.28 -9.45
CA LEU A 32 8.58 -11.71 -10.47
C LEU A 32 9.90 -12.50 -10.57
N TRP A 33 10.54 -12.74 -9.43
CA TRP A 33 11.84 -13.40 -9.40
C TRP A 33 11.80 -14.85 -9.83
N ILE A 34 10.90 -15.64 -9.23
CA ILE A 34 10.73 -17.06 -9.52
C ILE A 34 10.24 -17.23 -10.96
N GLY A 35 9.23 -16.45 -11.38
CA GLY A 35 8.70 -16.51 -12.74
C GLY A 35 9.76 -16.19 -13.79
N GLY A 36 10.53 -15.11 -13.61
CA GLY A 36 11.61 -14.77 -14.54
C GLY A 36 12.71 -15.83 -14.59
N HIS A 37 13.04 -16.44 -13.45
CA HIS A 37 14.03 -17.51 -13.39
C HIS A 37 13.57 -18.76 -14.14
N PHE A 38 12.33 -19.22 -13.92
CA PHE A 38 11.82 -20.44 -14.53
C PHE A 38 11.42 -20.30 -16.01
N LEU A 39 10.88 -19.14 -16.42
CA LEU A 39 10.39 -18.95 -17.79
C LEU A 39 11.48 -18.58 -18.79
N ALA A 40 12.56 -17.91 -18.33
CA ALA A 40 13.58 -17.35 -19.21
C ALA A 40 15.02 -17.47 -18.67
N GLY A 41 15.24 -18.22 -17.59
CA GLY A 41 16.57 -18.41 -17.00
C GLY A 41 17.18 -17.11 -16.47
N LEU A 42 16.35 -16.12 -16.11
CA LEU A 42 16.84 -14.80 -15.74
C LEU A 42 17.59 -14.85 -14.39
N PRO A 43 18.73 -14.14 -14.28
CA PRO A 43 19.28 -13.81 -12.96
C PRO A 43 18.34 -12.82 -12.25
N LEU A 44 18.56 -12.63 -10.95
CA LEU A 44 17.83 -11.62 -10.18
C LEU A 44 18.04 -10.23 -10.81
N ALA A 45 16.95 -9.63 -11.31
CA ALA A 45 17.00 -8.30 -11.90
C ALA A 45 17.38 -7.23 -10.86
N GLY A 46 17.91 -6.09 -11.33
CA GLY A 46 18.37 -5.02 -10.44
C GLY A 46 17.24 -4.33 -9.66
N SER A 47 16.05 -4.30 -10.21
CA SER A 47 14.86 -3.76 -9.55
C SER A 47 13.65 -4.60 -9.93
N MET A 48 12.56 -4.49 -9.19
CA MET A 48 11.28 -5.10 -9.53
C MET A 48 10.74 -4.54 -10.83
N SER A 49 10.85 -3.21 -11.02
CA SER A 49 10.41 -2.56 -12.25
C SER A 49 11.22 -3.01 -13.48
N ALA A 50 12.45 -3.54 -13.31
CA ALA A 50 13.23 -4.08 -14.41
C ALA A 50 12.56 -5.31 -15.06
N TYR A 51 11.75 -6.07 -14.31
CA TYR A 51 10.98 -7.19 -14.85
C TYR A 51 9.94 -6.78 -15.91
N TYR A 52 9.62 -5.48 -16.01
CA TYR A 52 8.83 -4.95 -17.12
C TYR A 52 9.49 -5.18 -18.49
N HIS A 53 10.82 -5.14 -18.53
CA HIS A 53 11.62 -5.26 -19.76
C HIS A 53 12.50 -6.50 -19.80
N ALA A 54 12.78 -7.12 -18.65
CA ALA A 54 13.68 -8.25 -18.55
C ALA A 54 13.25 -9.37 -19.52
N GLY A 55 14.19 -9.82 -20.33
CA GLY A 55 14.03 -10.83 -21.37
C GLY A 55 15.25 -11.75 -21.39
N ASP A 56 15.12 -12.90 -22.02
CA ASP A 56 16.19 -13.90 -22.08
C ASP A 56 17.44 -13.33 -22.78
N PRO A 57 18.64 -13.92 -22.57
CA PRO A 57 19.89 -13.41 -23.15
C PRO A 57 19.92 -13.33 -24.69
N LEU A 58 19.15 -14.16 -25.39
CA LEU A 58 19.00 -14.18 -26.85
C LEU A 58 17.97 -13.14 -27.32
N HIS A 59 17.00 -12.77 -26.47
CA HIS A 59 15.94 -11.80 -26.80
C HIS A 59 15.75 -10.74 -25.69
N PRO A 60 16.68 -9.78 -25.56
CA PRO A 60 16.57 -8.73 -24.56
C PRO A 60 15.36 -7.82 -24.83
N GLY A 61 14.67 -7.40 -23.77
CA GLY A 61 13.57 -6.43 -23.88
C GLY A 61 12.16 -7.02 -24.08
N GLN A 62 12.01 -8.35 -24.14
CA GLN A 62 10.69 -8.98 -24.30
C GLN A 62 9.73 -8.73 -23.13
N GLY A 63 10.25 -8.52 -21.91
CA GLY A 63 9.41 -8.33 -20.73
C GLY A 63 8.65 -9.59 -20.34
N VAL A 64 9.38 -10.67 -20.06
CA VAL A 64 8.83 -12.01 -19.75
C VAL A 64 7.83 -11.97 -18.59
N MET A 65 8.05 -11.07 -17.62
CA MET A 65 7.21 -10.89 -16.44
C MET A 65 6.39 -9.58 -16.48
N ARG A 66 6.25 -8.94 -17.66
CA ARG A 66 5.57 -7.65 -17.81
C ARG A 66 4.09 -7.75 -17.47
N ASN A 67 3.42 -8.81 -17.94
CA ASN A 67 1.98 -8.97 -17.76
C ASN A 67 1.62 -9.14 -16.29
N GLU A 68 2.45 -9.86 -15.55
CA GLU A 68 2.31 -10.10 -14.12
C GLU A 68 2.60 -8.82 -13.33
N PHE A 69 3.66 -8.10 -13.71
CA PHE A 69 3.98 -6.78 -13.14
C PHE A 69 2.81 -5.80 -13.31
N VAL A 70 2.31 -5.65 -14.54
CA VAL A 70 1.19 -4.76 -14.85
C VAL A 70 -0.08 -5.24 -14.17
N GLY A 71 -0.40 -6.54 -14.25
CA GLY A 71 -1.62 -7.14 -13.71
C GLY A 71 -1.74 -6.96 -12.19
N ILE A 72 -0.67 -7.19 -11.44
CA ILE A 72 -0.66 -7.00 -9.98
C ILE A 72 -0.84 -5.53 -9.63
N LEU A 73 -0.14 -4.61 -10.30
CA LEU A 73 -0.29 -3.18 -10.02
C LEU A 73 -1.68 -2.65 -10.37
N PHE A 74 -2.30 -3.16 -11.44
CA PHE A 74 -3.70 -2.88 -11.75
C PHE A 74 -4.65 -3.39 -10.67
N ALA A 75 -4.47 -4.64 -10.24
CA ALA A 75 -5.29 -5.23 -9.19
C ALA A 75 -5.14 -4.47 -7.86
N VAL A 76 -3.91 -4.16 -7.45
CA VAL A 76 -3.63 -3.33 -6.26
C VAL A 76 -4.26 -1.95 -6.41
N GLY A 77 -4.10 -1.29 -7.57
CA GLY A 77 -4.64 0.04 -7.82
C GLY A 77 -6.16 0.07 -7.72
N VAL A 78 -6.85 -0.89 -8.34
CA VAL A 78 -8.31 -1.02 -8.28
C VAL A 78 -8.79 -1.37 -6.87
N LEU A 79 -8.12 -2.28 -6.16
CA LEU A 79 -8.49 -2.60 -4.78
C LEU A 79 -8.32 -1.40 -3.84
N LEU A 80 -7.28 -0.59 -4.02
CA LEU A 80 -7.09 0.65 -3.25
C LEU A 80 -8.20 1.67 -3.54
N PHE A 81 -8.62 1.80 -4.80
CA PHE A 81 -9.72 2.68 -5.19
C PHE A 81 -11.08 2.18 -4.68
N ALA A 82 -11.31 0.86 -4.74
CA ALA A 82 -12.56 0.25 -4.26
C ALA A 82 -12.67 0.26 -2.73
N TYR A 83 -11.54 0.20 -2.02
CA TYR A 83 -11.50 0.27 -0.58
C TYR A 83 -11.72 1.72 -0.10
N GLN A 84 -12.93 2.00 0.40
CA GLN A 84 -13.24 3.26 1.07
C GLN A 84 -12.78 3.17 2.53
N GLY A 85 -11.92 4.10 2.94
CA GLY A 85 -11.47 4.29 4.32
C GLY A 85 -12.57 4.78 5.26
N TYR A 86 -12.17 5.11 6.48
CA TYR A 86 -13.10 5.57 7.54
C TYR A 86 -13.19 7.10 7.63
N SER A 87 -12.32 7.82 6.94
CA SER A 87 -12.35 9.28 6.84
C SER A 87 -12.09 9.75 5.40
N ARG A 88 -12.63 10.92 5.04
CA ARG A 88 -12.51 11.44 3.66
C ARG A 88 -11.07 11.64 3.21
N PHE A 89 -10.17 12.01 4.12
CA PHE A 89 -8.77 12.17 3.79
C PHE A 89 -8.07 10.81 3.57
N GLU A 90 -8.50 9.75 4.26
CA GLU A 90 -8.06 8.39 3.97
C GLU A 90 -8.53 7.98 2.56
N ASP A 91 -9.79 8.22 2.22
CA ASP A 91 -10.35 7.94 0.89
C ASP A 91 -9.57 8.62 -0.23
N TYR A 92 -9.32 9.93 -0.10
CA TYR A 92 -8.58 10.67 -1.12
C TYR A 92 -7.15 10.15 -1.29
N ALA A 93 -6.47 9.84 -0.19
CA ALA A 93 -5.11 9.31 -0.25
C ALA A 93 -5.06 7.92 -0.88
N LEU A 94 -6.01 7.04 -0.56
CA LEU A 94 -6.10 5.69 -1.13
C LEU A 94 -6.52 5.72 -2.60
N ASN A 95 -7.47 6.58 -2.98
CA ASN A 95 -7.87 6.78 -4.38
C ASN A 95 -6.69 7.30 -5.21
N LEU A 96 -5.96 8.29 -4.68
CA LEU A 96 -4.77 8.81 -5.34
C LEU A 96 -3.69 7.73 -5.46
N ALA A 97 -3.43 6.96 -4.38
CA ALA A 97 -2.52 5.82 -4.39
C ALA A 97 -2.92 4.80 -5.49
N GLY A 98 -4.21 4.50 -5.62
CA GLY A 98 -4.74 3.63 -6.67
C GLY A 98 -4.41 4.15 -8.06
N VAL A 99 -4.69 5.44 -8.34
CA VAL A 99 -4.40 6.07 -9.64
C VAL A 99 -2.91 6.05 -9.96
N VAL A 100 -2.05 6.41 -9.01
CA VAL A 100 -0.60 6.41 -9.27
C VAL A 100 -0.04 4.99 -9.37
N ALA A 101 -0.63 3.98 -8.74
CA ALA A 101 -0.28 2.57 -8.96
C ALA A 101 -0.53 2.14 -10.41
N LEU A 102 -1.66 2.56 -11.00
CA LEU A 102 -1.90 2.38 -12.44
C LEU A 102 -0.84 3.12 -13.28
N GLY A 103 -0.43 4.32 -12.84
CA GLY A 103 0.67 5.06 -13.45
C GLY A 103 2.00 4.30 -13.45
N ILE A 104 2.35 3.62 -12.34
CA ILE A 104 3.56 2.77 -12.26
C ILE A 104 3.50 1.65 -13.33
N ALA A 105 2.31 1.07 -13.53
CA ALA A 105 2.11 -0.01 -14.50
C ALA A 105 2.15 0.49 -15.96
N LEU A 106 1.59 1.67 -16.23
CA LEU A 106 1.43 2.21 -17.58
C LEU A 106 2.66 2.97 -18.09
N PHE A 107 3.43 3.60 -17.19
CA PHE A 107 4.65 4.29 -17.55
C PHE A 107 5.84 3.37 -17.30
N PRO A 108 6.47 2.80 -18.35
CA PRO A 108 7.61 1.92 -18.16
C PRO A 108 8.81 2.68 -17.58
N MET A 109 9.58 2.00 -16.73
CA MET A 109 10.89 2.53 -16.33
C MET A 109 11.83 2.57 -17.55
N LYS A 110 12.84 3.44 -17.49
CA LYS A 110 13.88 3.49 -18.52
C LYS A 110 14.69 2.20 -18.56
N TRP A 111 14.96 1.71 -19.76
CA TRP A 111 15.69 0.47 -19.98
C TRP A 111 16.44 0.45 -21.32
N PRO A 112 17.69 -0.04 -21.37
CA PRO A 112 18.57 -0.27 -20.21
C PRO A 112 18.93 1.05 -19.54
N THR A 113 19.13 1.05 -18.22
CA THR A 113 19.54 2.26 -17.48
C THR A 113 20.93 2.71 -17.91
N GLN A 114 21.05 3.98 -18.32
CA GLN A 114 22.32 4.59 -18.75
C GLN A 114 22.85 5.57 -17.70
N PRO A 115 24.18 5.80 -17.63
CA PRO A 115 24.79 6.68 -16.62
C PRO A 115 24.25 8.13 -16.62
N ASN A 116 23.84 8.64 -17.79
CA ASN A 116 23.37 10.02 -17.97
C ASN A 116 21.83 10.13 -17.98
N ASP A 117 21.12 9.08 -17.54
CA ASP A 117 19.67 9.14 -17.46
C ASP A 117 19.22 10.20 -16.45
N SER A 118 18.26 11.04 -16.87
CA SER A 118 17.54 11.92 -15.93
C SER A 118 17.05 11.12 -14.73
N SER A 119 17.31 11.65 -13.53
CA SER A 119 16.86 11.10 -12.25
C SER A 119 15.34 11.10 -12.10
N PHE A 120 14.63 11.84 -12.96
CA PHE A 120 13.17 11.93 -12.96
C PHE A 120 12.58 11.17 -14.15
N SER A 121 11.59 10.33 -13.85
CA SER A 121 10.77 9.60 -14.83
C SER A 121 9.33 9.58 -14.33
N LEU A 122 8.35 9.50 -15.25
CA LEU A 122 6.95 9.37 -14.86
C LEU A 122 6.72 8.12 -13.99
N HIS A 123 7.34 7.00 -14.34
CA HIS A 123 7.35 5.78 -13.53
C HIS A 123 7.80 6.04 -12.09
N GLY A 124 8.99 6.64 -11.92
CA GLY A 124 9.57 6.94 -10.62
C GLY A 124 8.74 7.94 -9.82
N THR A 125 8.20 8.97 -10.48
CA THR A 125 7.29 9.93 -9.85
C THR A 125 6.03 9.24 -9.32
N CYS A 126 5.39 8.40 -10.14
CA CYS A 126 4.22 7.62 -9.71
C CYS A 126 4.56 6.69 -8.53
N ALA A 127 5.72 6.02 -8.56
CA ALA A 127 6.16 5.15 -7.47
C ALA A 127 6.39 5.92 -6.16
N ILE A 128 7.09 7.05 -6.21
CA ILE A 128 7.31 7.91 -5.03
C ILE A 128 5.97 8.43 -4.49
N SER A 129 5.09 8.93 -5.37
CA SER A 129 3.76 9.39 -4.98
C SER A 129 2.92 8.28 -4.33
N PHE A 130 2.99 7.05 -4.83
CA PHE A 130 2.32 5.89 -4.24
C PHE A 130 2.75 5.69 -2.78
N PHE A 131 4.06 5.59 -2.56
CA PHE A 131 4.61 5.39 -1.22
C PHE A 131 4.31 6.56 -0.28
N VAL A 132 4.33 7.80 -0.78
CA VAL A 132 3.94 8.99 0.01
C VAL A 132 2.46 8.93 0.42
N CYS A 133 1.55 8.53 -0.48
CA CYS A 133 0.13 8.39 -0.15
C CYS A 133 -0.07 7.34 0.95
N ILE A 134 0.57 6.18 0.84
CA ILE A 134 0.45 5.13 1.86
C ILE A 134 1.14 5.53 3.16
N ALA A 135 2.29 6.19 3.11
CA ALA A 135 2.95 6.74 4.30
C ALA A 135 2.03 7.72 5.04
N TYR A 136 1.35 8.60 4.30
CA TYR A 136 0.34 9.51 4.86
C TYR A 136 -0.81 8.74 5.52
N VAL A 137 -1.37 7.72 4.86
CA VAL A 137 -2.41 6.87 5.44
C VAL A 137 -1.92 6.24 6.75
N CYS A 138 -0.72 5.64 6.76
CA CYS A 138 -0.13 5.02 7.95
C CYS A 138 0.06 6.01 9.11
N ILE A 139 0.65 7.18 8.85
CA ILE A 139 1.04 8.14 9.90
C ILE A 139 -0.16 8.94 10.39
N CYS A 140 -1.00 9.40 9.47
CA CYS A 140 -2.02 10.39 9.77
C CYS A 140 -3.42 9.79 9.92
N ARG A 141 -3.76 8.69 9.23
CA ARG A 141 -5.15 8.18 9.13
C ARG A 141 -5.36 6.83 9.80
N ALA A 142 -4.37 5.95 9.84
CA ALA A 142 -4.53 4.61 10.39
C ALA A 142 -4.96 4.63 11.88
N GLY A 143 -4.63 5.72 12.58
CA GLY A 143 -5.04 6.02 13.94
C GLY A 143 -6.53 6.37 14.15
N ASP A 144 -7.28 6.64 13.09
CA ASP A 144 -8.66 7.15 13.16
C ASP A 144 -9.61 6.18 13.89
N THR A 145 -9.40 4.87 13.75
CA THR A 145 -10.23 3.82 14.39
C THR A 145 -9.72 3.38 15.76
N LEU A 146 -8.52 3.81 16.17
CA LEU A 146 -7.91 3.41 17.43
C LEU A 146 -8.69 3.82 18.70
N PRO A 147 -9.47 4.91 18.74
CA PRO A 147 -10.35 5.20 19.88
C PRO A 147 -11.39 4.11 20.18
N LEU A 148 -11.67 3.21 19.23
CA LEU A 148 -12.58 2.07 19.44
C LEU A 148 -11.94 0.91 20.24
N ILE A 149 -10.63 0.99 20.53
CA ILE A 149 -9.91 0.02 21.35
C ILE A 149 -9.86 0.55 22.78
N HIS A 150 -10.50 -0.17 23.71
CA HIS A 150 -10.55 0.23 25.13
C HIS A 150 -9.23 0.04 25.87
N ASP A 151 -8.39 -0.92 25.47
CA ASP A 151 -7.08 -1.13 26.09
C ASP A 151 -6.03 -0.14 25.55
N ASP A 152 -5.60 0.77 26.41
CA ASP A 152 -4.63 1.82 26.09
C ASP A 152 -3.26 1.27 25.66
N ALA A 153 -2.83 0.14 26.25
CA ALA A 153 -1.55 -0.47 25.90
C ALA A 153 -1.56 -1.00 24.45
N THR A 154 -2.62 -1.74 24.09
CA THR A 154 -2.86 -2.19 22.71
C THR A 154 -2.99 -0.99 21.76
N ARG A 155 -3.74 0.04 22.14
CA ARG A 155 -3.95 1.24 21.33
C ARG A 155 -2.61 1.92 20.98
N LYS A 156 -1.76 2.15 21.99
CA LYS A 156 -0.41 2.73 21.80
C LYS A 156 0.50 1.82 20.98
N ARG A 157 0.37 0.50 21.09
CA ARG A 157 1.13 -0.45 20.27
C ARG A 157 0.78 -0.31 18.79
N TYR A 158 -0.50 -0.32 18.43
CA TYR A 158 -0.92 -0.13 17.04
C TYR A 158 -0.47 1.22 16.48
N LEU A 159 -0.63 2.30 17.24
CA LEU A 159 -0.19 3.63 16.81
C LEU A 159 1.31 3.65 16.49
N ARG A 160 2.15 3.12 17.38
CA ARG A 160 3.60 3.02 17.13
C ARG A 160 3.93 2.16 15.93
N THR A 161 3.21 1.06 15.74
CA THR A 161 3.41 0.19 14.58
C THR A 161 3.02 0.90 13.28
N TYR A 162 1.90 1.61 13.24
CA TYR A 162 1.50 2.39 12.06
C TYR A 162 2.49 3.51 11.75
N GLN A 163 2.98 4.23 12.77
CA GLN A 163 4.02 5.24 12.59
C GLN A 163 5.32 4.63 12.04
N PHE A 164 5.78 3.52 12.61
CA PHE A 164 6.98 2.83 12.13
C PHE A 164 6.83 2.40 10.66
N LEU A 165 5.73 1.75 10.30
CA LEU A 165 5.47 1.36 8.91
C LEU A 165 5.39 2.58 7.99
N GLY A 166 4.73 3.64 8.43
CA GLY A 166 4.63 4.89 7.66
C GLY A 166 5.99 5.57 7.42
N PHE A 167 6.88 5.61 8.40
CA PHE A 167 8.24 6.11 8.19
C PHE A 167 9.06 5.18 7.29
N ALA A 168 8.92 3.86 7.43
CA ALA A 168 9.58 2.89 6.55
C ALA A 168 9.15 3.05 5.08
N MET A 169 7.87 3.38 4.82
CA MET A 169 7.36 3.70 3.47
C MET A 169 8.02 4.90 2.82
N VAL A 170 8.55 5.85 3.61
CA VAL A 170 9.31 6.99 3.09
C VAL A 170 10.79 6.62 2.95
N LEU A 171 11.35 5.95 3.94
CA LEU A 171 12.78 5.64 3.99
C LEU A 171 13.20 4.65 2.91
N CYS A 172 12.42 3.60 2.63
CA CYS A 172 12.78 2.60 1.62
C CYS A 172 12.91 3.20 0.20
N PRO A 173 11.93 3.95 -0.36
CA PRO A 173 12.08 4.57 -1.67
C PRO A 173 13.18 5.64 -1.72
N VAL A 174 13.36 6.43 -0.65
CA VAL A 174 14.46 7.41 -0.57
C VAL A 174 15.80 6.69 -0.63
N PHE A 175 15.95 5.59 0.11
CA PHE A 175 17.17 4.79 0.09
C PHE A 175 17.41 4.15 -1.29
N ALA A 176 16.37 3.62 -1.95
CA ALA A 176 16.47 3.10 -3.32
C ALA A 176 16.92 4.19 -4.30
N TRP A 177 16.34 5.40 -4.23
CA TRP A 177 16.72 6.53 -5.07
C TRP A 177 18.17 6.97 -4.85
N VAL A 178 18.64 6.99 -3.59
CA VAL A 178 20.04 7.27 -3.26
C VAL A 178 20.97 6.20 -3.83
N LEU A 179 20.64 4.91 -3.69
CA LEU A 179 21.43 3.81 -4.26
C LEU A 179 21.54 3.91 -5.78
N ILE A 180 20.42 4.19 -6.47
CA ILE A 180 20.40 4.39 -7.92
C ILE A 180 21.31 5.57 -8.32
N SER A 181 21.26 6.67 -7.56
CA SER A 181 21.96 7.91 -7.91
C SER A 181 23.46 7.90 -7.57
N ARG A 182 23.89 7.09 -6.60
CA ARG A 182 25.27 7.11 -6.05
C ARG A 182 26.05 5.83 -6.28
N MET A 183 25.39 4.69 -6.47
CA MET A 183 26.03 3.37 -6.49
C MET A 183 25.42 2.46 -7.57
N PRO A 184 25.55 2.81 -8.87
CA PRO A 184 24.87 2.11 -9.98
C PRO A 184 25.34 0.66 -10.21
N PHE A 185 26.41 0.22 -9.54
CA PHE A 185 27.01 -1.10 -9.71
C PHE A 185 26.41 -2.19 -8.78
N HIS A 186 25.67 -1.83 -7.72
CA HIS A 186 25.00 -2.81 -6.85
C HIS A 186 23.56 -3.06 -7.28
N LYS A 187 23.38 -3.56 -8.51
CA LYS A 187 22.07 -3.69 -9.14
C LYS A 187 21.09 -4.46 -8.26
N SER A 188 21.44 -5.63 -7.73
CA SER A 188 20.51 -6.44 -6.92
C SER A 188 20.15 -5.85 -5.55
N ALA A 189 20.91 -4.89 -5.02
CA ALA A 189 20.60 -4.27 -3.72
C ALA A 189 19.31 -3.45 -3.78
N ILE A 190 19.05 -2.77 -4.91
CA ILE A 190 17.84 -1.98 -5.13
C ILE A 190 16.60 -2.87 -5.06
N PHE A 191 16.64 -4.05 -5.69
CA PHE A 191 15.56 -5.05 -5.60
C PHE A 191 15.18 -5.37 -4.15
N PHE A 192 16.15 -5.59 -3.26
CA PHE A 192 15.86 -5.91 -1.85
C PHE A 192 15.29 -4.72 -1.08
N VAL A 193 15.68 -3.49 -1.41
CA VAL A 193 15.11 -2.28 -0.81
C VAL A 193 13.67 -2.08 -1.27
N GLU A 194 13.38 -2.31 -2.55
CA GLU A 194 12.02 -2.30 -3.09
C GLU A 194 11.16 -3.40 -2.46
N LEU A 195 11.74 -4.60 -2.24
CA LEU A 195 11.09 -5.72 -1.55
C LEU A 195 10.71 -5.34 -0.13
N ALA A 196 11.65 -4.74 0.60
CA ALA A 196 11.38 -4.25 1.95
C ALA A 196 10.22 -3.24 1.93
N GLY A 197 10.20 -2.28 1.01
CA GLY A 197 9.11 -1.31 0.86
C GLY A 197 7.75 -1.96 0.60
N ILE A 198 7.68 -2.91 -0.34
CA ILE A 198 6.45 -3.63 -0.67
C ILE A 198 5.99 -4.53 0.50
N TYR A 199 6.92 -5.12 1.25
CA TYR A 199 6.57 -5.94 2.41
C TYR A 199 6.11 -5.09 3.60
N VAL A 200 6.62 -3.87 3.76
CA VAL A 200 6.05 -2.88 4.70
C VAL A 200 4.60 -2.57 4.31
N PHE A 201 4.31 -2.41 3.01
CA PHE A 201 2.94 -2.22 2.49
C PHE A 201 2.04 -3.40 2.79
N ALA A 202 2.49 -4.61 2.46
CA ALA A 202 1.72 -5.82 2.72
C ALA A 202 1.42 -5.99 4.22
N THR A 203 2.43 -5.75 5.06
CA THR A 203 2.32 -5.84 6.52
C THR A 203 1.32 -4.84 7.09
N TYR A 204 1.31 -3.59 6.58
CA TYR A 204 0.30 -2.61 6.98
C TYR A 204 -1.13 -3.14 6.80
N TRP A 205 -1.43 -3.73 5.64
CA TRP A 205 -2.77 -4.23 5.35
C TRP A 205 -3.16 -5.44 6.21
N VAL A 206 -2.22 -6.32 6.55
CA VAL A 206 -2.46 -7.41 7.51
C VAL A 206 -2.81 -6.85 8.89
N ILE A 207 -2.01 -5.89 9.38
CA ILE A 207 -2.20 -5.29 10.71
C ILE A 207 -3.51 -4.51 10.76
N LYS A 208 -3.82 -3.72 9.72
CA LYS A 208 -5.07 -2.97 9.63
C LYS A 208 -6.28 -3.90 9.59
N SER A 209 -6.18 -5.01 8.85
CA SER A 209 -7.22 -6.03 8.81
C SER A 209 -7.47 -6.69 10.17
N HIS A 210 -6.39 -6.98 10.92
CA HIS A 210 -6.48 -7.53 12.27
C HIS A 210 -7.06 -6.52 13.28
N GLU A 211 -6.60 -5.26 13.26
CA GLU A 211 -7.14 -4.19 14.11
C GLU A 211 -8.64 -3.95 13.88
N ALA A 212 -9.04 -3.82 12.62
CA ALA A 212 -10.44 -3.62 12.24
C ALA A 212 -11.33 -4.81 12.65
N SER A 213 -10.81 -6.05 12.52
CA SER A 213 -11.51 -7.25 12.96
C SER A 213 -11.71 -7.29 14.48
N LYS A 214 -10.71 -6.85 15.26
CA LYS A 214 -10.76 -6.84 16.74
C LYS A 214 -11.87 -5.96 17.27
N THR A 215 -12.12 -4.82 16.63
CA THR A 215 -13.16 -3.85 17.05
C THR A 215 -14.49 -4.05 16.32
N ASN A 216 -14.57 -4.99 15.35
CA ASN A 216 -15.69 -5.17 14.42
C ASN A 216 -16.10 -3.84 13.76
N VAL A 217 -15.12 -2.98 13.43
CA VAL A 217 -15.38 -1.62 12.96
C VAL A 217 -16.14 -1.61 11.63
N ASP A 218 -15.81 -2.49 10.67
CA ASP A 218 -16.53 -2.56 9.38
C ASP A 218 -18.01 -2.87 9.62
N LYS A 219 -18.30 -3.84 10.49
CA LYS A 219 -19.68 -4.19 10.86
C LYS A 219 -20.39 -3.03 11.55
N LYS A 220 -19.72 -2.32 12.46
CA LYS A 220 -20.29 -1.11 13.10
C LYS A 220 -20.58 -0.01 12.08
N ALA A 221 -19.72 0.16 11.07
CA ALA A 221 -19.93 1.09 9.97
C ALA A 221 -21.20 0.72 9.17
N THR A 222 -21.36 -0.55 8.79
CA THR A 222 -22.54 -1.03 8.03
C THR A 222 -23.85 -0.84 8.78
N LEU A 223 -23.81 -0.80 10.11
CA LEU A 223 -24.97 -0.59 10.98
C LEU A 223 -25.20 0.90 11.30
N GLY A 224 -24.44 1.82 10.70
CA GLY A 224 -24.53 3.25 10.97
C GLY A 224 -24.16 3.65 12.41
N LYS A 225 -23.34 2.84 13.10
CA LYS A 225 -22.98 3.05 14.51
C LYS A 225 -21.72 3.89 14.71
N LEU A 226 -21.08 4.32 13.64
CA LEU A 226 -19.85 5.11 13.67
C LEU A 226 -20.14 6.55 13.27
N ARG A 227 -19.43 7.48 13.91
CA ARG A 227 -19.45 8.90 13.54
C ARG A 227 -18.03 9.41 13.44
N VAL A 228 -17.77 10.18 12.38
CA VAL A 228 -16.55 10.98 12.22
C VAL A 228 -16.87 12.40 12.66
N LYS A 229 -16.03 13.01 13.49
CA LYS A 229 -16.22 14.42 13.87
C LYS A 229 -16.15 15.32 12.62
N PRO A 230 -16.94 16.41 12.56
CA PRO A 230 -16.76 17.44 11.54
C PRO A 230 -15.31 17.92 11.54
N HIS A 231 -14.72 18.06 10.35
CA HIS A 231 -13.30 18.33 10.20
C HIS A 231 -13.04 19.35 9.09
N GLY A 232 -11.97 20.11 9.26
CA GLY A 232 -11.50 21.11 8.29
C GLY A 232 -10.13 20.77 7.71
N LEU A 233 -9.56 21.70 6.95
CA LEU A 233 -8.21 21.56 6.38
C LEU A 233 -7.12 21.47 7.47
N SER A 234 -7.36 22.00 8.66
CA SER A 234 -6.45 21.88 9.81
C SER A 234 -6.25 20.43 10.28
N ASP A 235 -7.17 19.52 9.93
CA ASP A 235 -7.16 18.14 10.40
C ASP A 235 -6.56 17.16 9.37
N VAL A 236 -6.06 17.68 8.23
CA VAL A 236 -5.40 16.88 7.19
C VAL A 236 -4.26 16.06 7.77
N LEU A 237 -3.47 16.62 8.69
CA LEU A 237 -2.32 15.93 9.27
C LEU A 237 -2.61 15.29 10.64
N ARG A 238 -3.81 15.49 11.21
CA ARG A 238 -4.19 15.03 12.56
C ARG A 238 -5.21 13.90 12.50
N THR A 239 -5.01 12.84 13.27
CA THR A 239 -5.97 11.74 13.36
C THR A 239 -7.39 12.26 13.59
N LEU A 240 -8.35 11.76 12.80
CA LEU A 240 -9.76 12.06 12.90
C LEU A 240 -10.45 10.94 13.66
N PRO A 241 -10.71 11.10 14.98
CA PRO A 241 -11.21 10.01 15.79
C PRO A 241 -12.61 9.59 15.34
N VAL A 242 -12.74 8.30 15.01
CA VAL A 242 -14.02 7.62 14.78
C VAL A 242 -14.56 7.15 16.13
N THR A 243 -15.79 7.55 16.46
CA THR A 243 -16.45 7.20 17.72
C THR A 243 -17.78 6.48 17.51
N LEU A 244 -18.29 5.82 18.53
CA LEU A 244 -19.64 5.28 18.50
C LEU A 244 -20.67 6.40 18.60
N VAL A 245 -21.82 6.24 17.92
CA VAL A 245 -22.92 7.23 17.93
C VAL A 245 -23.47 7.50 19.35
N GLY A 246 -23.33 6.55 20.29
CA GLY A 246 -23.81 6.68 21.67
C GLY A 246 -22.83 7.32 22.67
N ASP A 247 -21.53 7.40 22.38
CA ASP A 247 -20.51 7.82 23.35
C ASP A 247 -20.53 9.33 23.68
N GLN A 248 -21.33 10.14 22.97
CA GLN A 248 -21.47 11.58 23.22
C GLN A 248 -22.68 11.96 24.09
N GLN A 249 -23.64 11.06 24.34
CA GLN A 249 -24.78 11.36 25.22
C GLN A 249 -24.45 11.21 26.72
N ALA A 250 -23.30 10.63 27.06
CA ALA A 250 -22.87 10.46 28.46
C ALA A 250 -21.93 11.58 28.96
N GLY A 251 -21.67 12.60 28.14
CA GLY A 251 -20.77 13.71 28.45
C GLY A 251 -21.41 15.10 28.33
N GLN A 252 -22.76 15.17 28.31
CA GLN A 252 -23.54 16.41 28.45
C GLN A 252 -24.30 16.38 29.77
#